data_AF-A0A7H8R4L1-F1
#
_entry.id   AF-A0A7H8R4L1-F1
#
_cell.length_a   1.000
_cell.length_b   1.000
_cell.length_c   1.000
_cell.angle_alpha   90.00
_cell.angle_beta   90.00
_cell.angle_gamma   90.00
#
_symmetry.space_group_name_H-M   'P 1'
#
loop_
_entity.id
_entity.type
_entity.pdbx_description
1 polymer ?
#
loop_
_entity_poly.entity_id
_entity_poly.type
_entity_poly.pdbx_seq_one_letter_code
_entity_poly.pdbx_strand_id
1 'polypeptide(L)'
;MSPDPDPSPGNTSPMTGLLPFLKQARQQLLALPAPRASTAAAASSLSPITKGPVFVLGNQSADLDSIISAILYSYFFSRADKKAHAPVVNLPDVPSGTELRRLRPEFACAFELATSSRAEQAHLSGGGDDGNGAARLLQEHIVTVADLREQLLSRRQDNTKLDLDAVLVDWNKPPNQEETEGTSGKDGRGSVDGLSDLATFSVTGCIDHHADEGFVPAAEALSDDNPRIIELGPGSCTSLIIREVRRRGLWPSQKESFSFSAEEHNTNNSHDVEVEVAKLALAAILIDTGNLTAEGKVTDIDRDAVSFLSQKISEARSSGSSTWNQKTFFDEIQHAKSHSLDWLTVDETLGRDYKDWTESTALGEKVTIGIASVVRPLSWVISKANEEEEGSNARGEDELNPLIGKLKQFAQQKGLDVVSAMTAFTSHEGRFERELLVWALHDGCTKQLETFAETAREELQLEQWEQFPVEGRRENGHLYIWRQRNVRNSRKQVAPLLRKIYTGSRSTHN
;
A
#
# COMPACT_ATOMS: atom_id res chain seq x y z
N MET A 1 -31.25 24.43 47.03
CA MET A 1 -31.54 23.35 46.08
C MET A 1 -30.78 23.69 44.82
N SER A 2 -29.61 23.08 44.68
CA SER A 2 -28.73 23.24 43.52
C SER A 2 -29.34 22.48 42.33
N PRO A 3 -29.18 22.96 41.08
CA PRO A 3 -29.63 22.23 39.90
C PRO A 3 -28.71 21.03 39.66
N ASP A 4 -29.32 19.89 39.29
CA ASP A 4 -28.63 18.64 38.95
C ASP A 4 -27.60 18.84 37.83
N PRO A 5 -26.46 18.15 37.87
CA PRO A 5 -25.48 18.18 36.80
C PRO A 5 -25.96 17.36 35.59
N ASP A 6 -25.75 17.96 34.43
CA ASP A 6 -25.90 17.42 33.08
C ASP A 6 -25.15 16.07 32.92
N PRO A 7 -25.79 15.00 32.40
CA PRO A 7 -25.08 13.75 32.12
C PRO A 7 -24.29 13.85 30.80
N SER A 8 -22.99 13.66 30.88
CA SER A 8 -22.10 13.34 29.75
C SER A 8 -21.49 11.94 29.96
N PRO A 9 -20.84 11.28 28.97
CA PRO A 9 -20.94 11.34 27.51
C PRO A 9 -21.19 9.94 26.85
N GLY A 10 -21.44 9.94 25.53
CA GLY A 10 -21.00 8.88 24.60
C GLY A 10 -21.60 7.47 24.75
N ASN A 11 -22.75 7.23 24.13
CA ASN A 11 -23.28 5.88 23.90
C ASN A 11 -22.42 5.18 22.82
N THR A 12 -21.38 4.43 23.19
CA THR A 12 -20.56 3.66 22.25
C THR A 12 -21.25 2.34 21.91
N SER A 13 -21.60 2.15 20.64
CA SER A 13 -22.19 0.90 20.14
C SER A 13 -21.23 -0.29 20.39
N PRO A 14 -21.76 -1.49 20.67
CA PRO A 14 -20.95 -2.68 20.89
C PRO A 14 -20.01 -2.97 19.71
N MET A 15 -18.85 -3.55 20.02
CA MET A 15 -17.81 -3.89 19.05
C MET A 15 -18.37 -4.79 17.94
N THR A 16 -18.56 -4.21 16.76
CA THR A 16 -18.84 -4.98 15.55
C THR A 16 -17.55 -5.67 15.14
N GLY A 17 -17.59 -6.97 14.88
CA GLY A 17 -16.40 -7.70 14.46
C GLY A 17 -15.79 -7.17 13.17
N LEU A 18 -14.49 -7.45 12.94
CA LEU A 18 -13.76 -6.91 11.79
C LEU A 18 -14.43 -7.29 10.45
N LEU A 19 -14.80 -8.55 10.28
CA LEU A 19 -15.47 -9.02 9.06
C LEU A 19 -16.85 -8.36 8.85
N PRO A 20 -17.79 -8.37 9.84
CA PRO A 20 -19.03 -7.60 9.71
C PRO A 20 -18.84 -6.11 9.39
N PHE A 21 -17.86 -5.45 10.02
CA PHE A 21 -17.52 -4.05 9.73
C PHE A 21 -17.10 -3.87 8.27
N LEU A 22 -16.15 -4.67 7.79
CA LEU A 22 -15.66 -4.59 6.41
C LEU A 22 -16.76 -4.89 5.39
N LYS A 23 -17.65 -5.85 5.69
CA LYS A 23 -18.81 -6.16 4.85
C LYS A 23 -19.78 -4.98 4.75
N GLN A 24 -20.03 -4.29 5.86
CA GLN A 24 -20.84 -3.07 5.89
C GLN A 24 -20.17 -1.93 5.11
N ALA A 25 -18.87 -1.70 5.32
CA ALA A 25 -18.11 -0.69 4.59
C ALA A 25 -18.13 -0.95 3.07
N ARG A 26 -17.95 -2.21 2.64
CA ARG A 26 -18.13 -2.62 1.25
C ARG A 26 -19.52 -2.27 0.72
N GLN A 27 -20.58 -2.64 1.44
CA GLN A 27 -21.94 -2.30 1.02
C GLN A 27 -22.15 -0.78 0.85
N GLN A 28 -21.60 0.03 1.75
CA GLN A 28 -21.69 1.49 1.67
C GLN A 28 -20.93 2.04 0.44
N LEU A 29 -19.70 1.57 0.21
CA LEU A 29 -18.89 1.95 -0.94
C LEU A 29 -19.57 1.60 -2.27
N LEU A 30 -20.10 0.38 -2.37
CA LEU A 30 -20.78 -0.07 -3.58
C LEU A 30 -22.22 0.48 -3.68
N ALA A 31 -22.75 1.15 -2.64
CA ALA A 31 -24.04 1.83 -2.64
C ALA A 31 -23.94 3.33 -2.98
N LEU A 32 -22.74 3.85 -3.27
CA LEU A 32 -22.58 5.25 -3.65
C LEU A 32 -23.53 5.65 -4.79
N PRO A 33 -24.13 6.85 -4.70
CA PRO A 33 -24.97 7.36 -5.77
C PRO A 33 -24.15 7.61 -7.02
N ALA A 34 -24.81 7.48 -8.17
CA ALA A 34 -24.24 7.95 -9.43
C ALA A 34 -23.94 9.46 -9.34
N PRO A 35 -22.89 9.96 -10.03
CA PRO A 35 -22.73 11.39 -10.21
C PRO A 35 -24.01 11.96 -10.83
N ARG A 36 -24.55 13.02 -10.22
CA ARG A 36 -25.71 13.76 -10.74
C ARG A 36 -25.31 15.20 -10.99
N ALA A 37 -25.67 15.71 -12.16
CA ALA A 37 -25.60 17.14 -12.44
C ALA A 37 -26.34 17.96 -11.37
N SER A 38 -25.59 18.83 -10.69
CA SER A 38 -26.17 19.88 -9.85
C SER A 38 -26.89 20.88 -10.75
N THR A 39 -28.23 20.85 -10.76
CA THR A 39 -29.00 21.97 -11.28
C THR A 39 -29.08 23.04 -10.18
N ALA A 40 -28.61 24.25 -10.49
CA ALA A 40 -28.51 25.38 -9.56
C ALA A 40 -29.83 25.81 -8.88
N ALA A 41 -30.97 25.24 -9.29
CA ALA A 41 -32.29 25.55 -8.75
C ALA A 41 -32.68 24.79 -7.47
N ALA A 42 -31.96 23.72 -7.09
CA ALA A 42 -32.30 22.89 -5.92
C ALA A 42 -31.61 23.31 -4.61
N ALA A 43 -30.78 24.36 -4.62
CA ALA A 43 -29.91 24.71 -3.50
C ALA A 43 -30.59 25.46 -2.33
N SER A 44 -31.91 25.67 -2.31
CA SER A 44 -32.55 26.56 -1.34
C SER A 44 -33.53 25.94 -0.33
N SER A 45 -33.76 24.63 -0.29
CA SER A 45 -34.76 24.12 0.67
C SER A 45 -34.64 22.66 1.15
N LEU A 46 -33.45 22.07 1.19
CA LEU A 46 -33.26 20.75 1.80
C LEU A 46 -31.97 20.71 2.63
N SER A 47 -32.09 20.28 3.88
CA SER A 47 -31.01 20.06 4.85
C SER A 47 -29.82 19.31 4.22
N PRO A 48 -28.55 19.73 4.42
CA PRO A 48 -27.41 19.16 3.70
C PRO A 48 -26.93 17.86 4.35
N ILE A 49 -27.62 16.73 4.17
CA ILE A 49 -27.22 15.42 4.70
C ILE A 49 -27.75 14.37 3.69
N THR A 50 -26.94 13.59 2.98
CA THR A 50 -25.86 12.72 3.46
C THR A 50 -24.60 12.82 2.58
N LYS A 51 -23.49 13.37 3.11
CA LYS A 51 -22.16 13.14 2.51
C LYS A 51 -21.81 11.66 2.74
N GLY A 52 -21.39 10.94 1.68
CA GLY A 52 -21.00 9.52 1.75
C GLY A 52 -19.85 9.25 2.75
N PRO A 53 -19.43 7.99 2.95
CA PRO A 53 -18.34 7.68 3.88
C PRO A 53 -17.05 8.44 3.53
N VAL A 54 -16.18 8.64 4.52
CA VAL A 54 -14.80 9.09 4.30
C VAL A 54 -14.00 7.91 3.75
N PHE A 55 -13.37 8.09 2.61
CA PHE A 55 -12.55 7.07 1.97
C PHE A 55 -11.21 7.00 2.67
N VAL A 56 -10.70 5.81 2.98
CA VAL A 56 -9.35 5.66 3.54
C VAL A 56 -8.48 4.96 2.51
N LEU A 57 -7.48 5.68 2.00
CA LEU A 57 -6.68 5.27 0.86
C LEU A 57 -5.20 5.14 1.25
N GLY A 58 -4.65 3.95 1.01
CA GLY A 58 -3.21 3.70 0.98
C GLY A 58 -2.54 4.20 -0.30
N ASN A 59 -1.22 4.08 -0.38
CA ASN A 59 -0.51 4.38 -1.62
C ASN A 59 -0.77 3.32 -2.71
N GLN A 60 -0.40 3.63 -3.96
CA GLN A 60 -0.64 2.78 -5.13
C GLN A 60 0.20 1.49 -5.17
N SER A 61 1.22 1.36 -4.32
CA SER A 61 1.90 0.07 -4.14
C SER A 61 0.94 -0.93 -3.54
N ALA A 62 -0.08 -0.49 -2.77
CA ALA A 62 -0.98 -1.36 -2.03
C ALA A 62 -0.21 -2.48 -1.33
N ASP A 63 0.94 -2.16 -0.74
CA ASP A 63 1.69 -3.09 0.08
C ASP A 63 0.93 -3.39 1.38
N LEU A 64 1.47 -4.32 2.16
CA LEU A 64 0.81 -4.80 3.37
C LEU A 64 0.52 -3.67 4.36
N ASP A 65 1.43 -2.70 4.51
CA ASP A 65 1.27 -1.59 5.44
C ASP A 65 0.19 -0.62 4.97
N SER A 66 0.17 -0.23 3.69
CA SER A 66 -0.89 0.59 3.11
C SER A 66 -2.27 -0.02 3.25
N ILE A 67 -2.44 -1.31 2.93
CA ILE A 67 -3.74 -2.00 3.01
C ILE A 67 -4.22 -2.10 4.47
N ILE A 68 -3.35 -2.58 5.37
CA ILE A 68 -3.70 -2.80 6.77
C ILE A 68 -3.93 -1.47 7.49
N SER A 69 -3.12 -0.46 7.21
CA SER A 69 -3.31 0.90 7.72
C SER A 69 -4.70 1.44 7.36
N ALA A 70 -5.16 1.25 6.11
CA ALA A 70 -6.47 1.72 5.69
C ALA A 70 -7.60 1.01 6.44
N ILE A 71 -7.49 -0.32 6.60
CA ILE A 71 -8.46 -1.14 7.34
C ILE A 71 -8.52 -0.71 8.81
N LEU A 72 -7.38 -0.58 9.47
CA LEU A 72 -7.30 -0.25 10.90
C LEU A 72 -7.78 1.17 11.17
N TYR A 73 -7.37 2.15 10.37
CA TYR A 73 -7.87 3.51 10.49
C TYR A 73 -9.40 3.50 10.34
N SER A 74 -9.91 2.87 9.28
CA SER A 74 -11.36 2.81 9.05
C SER A 74 -12.10 2.18 10.22
N TYR A 75 -11.60 1.06 10.74
CA TYR A 75 -12.21 0.32 11.84
C TYR A 75 -12.26 1.13 13.15
N PHE A 76 -11.15 1.78 13.53
CA PHE A 76 -11.09 2.51 14.79
C PHE A 76 -11.75 3.90 14.72
N PHE A 77 -11.59 4.62 13.61
CA PHE A 77 -12.10 5.99 13.49
C PHE A 77 -13.60 6.04 13.18
N SER A 78 -14.16 5.06 12.45
CA SER A 78 -15.62 4.95 12.25
C SER A 78 -16.41 4.76 13.55
N ARG A 79 -15.76 4.25 14.60
CA ARG A 79 -16.37 4.01 15.91
C ARG A 79 -16.38 5.28 16.78
N ALA A 80 -15.48 6.20 16.49
CA ALA A 80 -15.29 7.44 17.24
C ALA A 80 -16.05 8.61 16.62
N ASP A 81 -16.15 8.61 15.30
CA ASP A 81 -16.74 9.67 14.49
C ASP A 81 -18.23 9.39 14.20
N LYS A 82 -19.00 10.46 13.96
CA LYS A 82 -20.37 10.39 13.43
C LYS A 82 -20.38 9.98 11.95
N LYS A 83 -19.23 10.09 11.26
CA LYS A 83 -19.09 9.74 9.85
C LYS A 83 -18.36 8.40 9.70
N ALA A 84 -18.88 7.52 8.85
CA ALA A 84 -18.25 6.24 8.56
C ALA A 84 -16.99 6.42 7.72
N HIS A 85 -15.94 5.69 8.04
CA HIS A 85 -14.71 5.56 7.26
C HIS A 85 -14.67 4.20 6.56
N ALA A 86 -14.34 4.19 5.28
CA ALA A 86 -14.37 2.99 4.45
C ALA A 86 -13.02 2.75 3.76
N PRO A 87 -12.37 1.60 3.98
CA PRO A 87 -11.05 1.33 3.42
C PRO A 87 -11.17 0.96 1.94
N VAL A 88 -10.27 1.50 1.12
CA VAL A 88 -10.16 1.16 -0.30
C VAL A 88 -8.71 0.84 -0.64
N VAL A 89 -8.49 -0.33 -1.24
CA VAL A 89 -7.18 -0.76 -1.72
C VAL A 89 -6.89 -0.07 -3.05
N ASN A 90 -5.80 0.69 -3.10
CA ASN A 90 -5.45 1.56 -4.23
C ASN A 90 -4.82 0.79 -5.40
N LEU A 91 -5.61 -0.08 -6.03
CA LEU A 91 -5.27 -0.85 -7.22
C LEU A 91 -6.32 -0.60 -8.32
N PRO A 92 -5.97 0.12 -9.40
CA PRO A 92 -6.94 0.57 -10.41
C PRO A 92 -7.42 -0.53 -11.36
N ASP A 93 -6.66 -1.61 -11.49
CA ASP A 93 -6.80 -2.67 -12.48
C ASP A 93 -6.90 -4.08 -11.86
N VAL A 94 -6.79 -4.19 -10.54
CA VAL A 94 -6.84 -5.47 -9.82
C VAL A 94 -8.09 -5.50 -8.94
N PRO A 95 -9.11 -6.31 -9.29
CA PRO A 95 -10.31 -6.44 -8.48
C PRO A 95 -10.04 -7.19 -7.17
N SER A 96 -10.96 -7.02 -6.21
CA SER A 96 -10.97 -7.84 -4.99
C SER A 96 -11.11 -9.34 -5.33
N GLY A 97 -10.74 -10.22 -4.40
CA GLY A 97 -10.86 -11.66 -4.57
C GLY A 97 -9.61 -12.33 -5.10
N THR A 98 -9.76 -13.16 -6.14
CA THR A 98 -8.68 -14.01 -6.67
C THR A 98 -7.47 -13.21 -7.16
N GLU A 99 -7.70 -12.12 -7.90
CA GLU A 99 -6.59 -11.31 -8.44
C GLU A 99 -5.86 -10.55 -7.34
N LEU A 100 -6.58 -10.00 -6.35
CA LEU A 100 -5.95 -9.41 -5.18
C LEU A 100 -5.15 -10.45 -4.38
N ARG A 101 -5.68 -11.66 -4.18
CA ARG A 101 -4.94 -12.77 -3.53
C ARG A 101 -3.66 -13.10 -4.29
N ARG A 102 -3.73 -13.16 -5.62
CA ARG A 102 -2.59 -13.47 -6.48
C ARG A 102 -1.51 -12.39 -6.43
N LEU A 103 -1.93 -11.12 -6.42
CA LEU A 103 -1.02 -9.97 -6.40
C LEU A 103 -0.41 -9.69 -5.01
N ARG A 104 -1.19 -9.87 -3.94
CA ARG A 104 -0.80 -9.60 -2.55
C ARG A 104 -1.08 -10.83 -1.64
N PRO A 105 -0.43 -11.98 -1.89
CA PRO A 105 -0.66 -13.18 -1.11
C PRO A 105 -0.23 -13.04 0.35
N GLU A 106 0.72 -12.16 0.66
CA GLU A 106 1.07 -11.79 2.03
C GLU A 106 -0.07 -11.10 2.77
N PHE A 107 -0.86 -10.26 2.08
CA PHE A 107 -2.05 -9.67 2.66
C PHE A 107 -3.15 -10.72 2.84
N ALA A 108 -3.38 -11.56 1.84
CA ALA A 108 -4.33 -12.66 1.95
C ALA A 108 -4.02 -13.57 3.15
N CYS A 109 -2.75 -13.96 3.30
CA CYS A 109 -2.24 -14.76 4.41
C CYS A 109 -2.43 -14.05 5.76
N ALA A 110 -2.01 -12.79 5.88
CA ALA A 110 -2.17 -12.02 7.10
C ALA A 110 -3.65 -11.85 7.51
N PHE A 111 -4.52 -11.57 6.54
CA PHE A 111 -5.95 -11.40 6.76
C PHE A 111 -6.62 -12.71 7.18
N GLU A 112 -6.26 -13.82 6.55
CA GLU A 112 -6.75 -15.15 6.90
C GLU A 112 -6.29 -15.56 8.30
N LEU A 113 -4.99 -15.44 8.63
CA LEU A 113 -4.43 -15.77 9.95
C LEU A 113 -4.99 -14.89 11.09
N ALA A 114 -5.34 -13.65 10.77
CA ALA A 114 -5.99 -12.73 11.70
C ALA A 114 -7.43 -13.16 11.98
N THR A 115 -8.16 -13.64 10.97
CA THR A 115 -9.61 -13.91 11.03
C THR A 115 -10.00 -15.39 11.14
N SER A 116 -9.01 -16.31 11.22
CA SER A 116 -9.25 -17.77 11.13
C SER A 116 -10.22 -18.32 12.18
N SER A 117 -10.23 -17.76 13.39
CA SER A 117 -11.14 -18.18 14.48
C SER A 117 -12.62 -18.04 14.10
N ARG A 118 -12.96 -17.11 13.20
CA ARG A 118 -14.31 -16.95 12.64
C ARG A 118 -14.48 -17.57 11.26
N ALA A 119 -13.41 -17.67 10.47
CA ALA A 119 -13.43 -18.37 9.20
C ALA A 119 -13.80 -19.86 9.41
N GLU A 120 -13.21 -20.53 10.40
CA GLU A 120 -13.54 -21.93 10.76
C GLU A 120 -15.00 -22.12 11.18
N GLN A 121 -15.58 -21.15 11.89
CA GLN A 121 -17.01 -21.18 12.28
C GLN A 121 -17.94 -20.96 11.08
N ALA A 122 -17.52 -20.17 10.08
CA ALA A 122 -18.25 -19.99 8.82
C ALA A 122 -18.09 -21.19 7.86
N HIS A 123 -16.96 -21.90 7.91
CA HIS A 123 -16.62 -23.03 7.04
C HIS A 123 -17.30 -24.36 7.42
N LEU A 124 -17.98 -24.46 8.56
CA LEU A 124 -18.87 -25.60 8.88
C LEU A 124 -20.05 -25.75 7.90
N SER A 125 -20.18 -24.88 6.90
CA SER A 125 -21.20 -24.96 5.84
C SER A 125 -20.65 -25.31 4.44
N GLY A 126 -19.36 -25.62 4.26
CA GLY A 126 -18.92 -26.23 3.00
C GLY A 126 -17.43 -26.17 2.66
N GLY A 127 -16.86 -27.35 2.43
CA GLY A 127 -15.75 -27.62 1.50
C GLY A 127 -14.33 -27.32 1.98
N GLY A 128 -13.41 -28.26 1.79
CA GLY A 128 -12.01 -28.17 2.20
C GLY A 128 -11.21 -27.04 1.51
N ASP A 129 -10.08 -26.71 2.15
CA ASP A 129 -9.12 -25.69 1.74
C ASP A 129 -8.51 -25.99 0.35
N ASP A 130 -9.10 -25.40 -0.68
CA ASP A 130 -8.70 -25.45 -2.09
C ASP A 130 -8.09 -24.12 -2.56
N GLY A 131 -7.72 -23.22 -1.64
CA GLY A 131 -7.33 -21.85 -2.01
C GLY A 131 -8.50 -20.94 -2.46
N ASN A 132 -9.75 -21.40 -2.39
CA ASN A 132 -10.93 -20.57 -2.68
C ASN A 132 -11.36 -19.76 -1.44
N GLY A 133 -11.05 -20.23 -0.23
CA GLY A 133 -11.43 -19.59 1.05
C GLY A 133 -10.95 -18.14 1.17
N ALA A 134 -9.64 -17.91 1.16
CA ALA A 134 -9.08 -16.56 1.25
C ALA A 134 -9.51 -15.65 0.08
N ALA A 135 -9.59 -16.17 -1.15
CA ALA A 135 -10.06 -15.39 -2.31
C ALA A 135 -11.51 -14.91 -2.10
N ARG A 136 -12.40 -15.81 -1.65
CA ARG A 136 -13.77 -15.46 -1.30
C ARG A 136 -13.84 -14.46 -0.15
N LEU A 137 -13.01 -14.63 0.88
CA LEU A 137 -12.95 -13.71 2.01
C LEU A 137 -12.59 -12.29 1.56
N LEU A 138 -11.58 -12.14 0.69
CA LEU A 138 -11.21 -10.87 0.10
C LEU A 138 -12.33 -10.29 -0.77
N GLN A 139 -12.96 -11.11 -1.61
CA GLN A 139 -14.07 -10.69 -2.49
C GLN A 139 -15.28 -10.15 -1.70
N GLU A 140 -15.57 -10.74 -0.54
CA GLU A 140 -16.72 -10.37 0.29
C GLU A 140 -16.48 -9.14 1.19
N HIS A 141 -15.21 -8.82 1.51
CA HIS A 141 -14.89 -7.85 2.58
C HIS A 141 -13.99 -6.70 2.14
N ILE A 142 -13.20 -6.86 1.08
CA ILE A 142 -12.25 -5.84 0.63
C ILE A 142 -12.79 -5.17 -0.62
N VAL A 143 -12.56 -3.86 -0.77
CA VAL A 143 -12.88 -3.09 -1.97
C VAL A 143 -11.59 -2.50 -2.52
N THR A 144 -11.35 -2.73 -3.80
CA THR A 144 -10.27 -2.12 -4.57
C THR A 144 -10.79 -0.92 -5.36
N VAL A 145 -9.88 -0.09 -5.87
CA VAL A 145 -10.24 0.97 -6.81
C VAL A 145 -10.88 0.38 -8.09
N ALA A 146 -10.42 -0.77 -8.57
CA ALA A 146 -11.03 -1.49 -9.69
C ALA A 146 -12.50 -1.84 -9.43
N ASP A 147 -12.82 -2.44 -8.27
CA ASP A 147 -14.21 -2.76 -7.89
C ASP A 147 -15.10 -1.50 -7.85
N LEU A 148 -14.56 -0.41 -7.28
CA LEU A 148 -15.29 0.85 -7.16
C LEU A 148 -15.52 1.49 -8.52
N ARG A 149 -14.51 1.49 -9.41
CA ARG A 149 -14.63 2.00 -10.78
C ARG A 149 -15.73 1.26 -11.53
N GLU A 150 -15.72 -0.07 -11.48
CA GLU A 150 -16.73 -0.90 -12.13
C GLU A 150 -18.16 -0.54 -11.66
N GLN A 151 -18.35 -0.44 -10.34
CA GLN A 151 -19.65 -0.05 -9.78
C GLN A 151 -20.08 1.36 -10.18
N LEU A 152 -19.18 2.34 -10.10
CA LEU A 152 -19.50 3.72 -10.47
C LEU A 152 -19.84 3.85 -11.96
N LEU A 153 -19.10 3.17 -12.83
CA LEU A 153 -19.40 3.13 -14.27
C LEU A 153 -20.74 2.48 -14.56
N SER A 154 -21.10 1.39 -13.88
CA SER A 154 -22.39 0.70 -14.08
C SER A 154 -23.60 1.58 -13.76
N ARG A 155 -23.41 2.62 -12.94
CA ARG A 155 -24.47 3.54 -12.50
C ARG A 155 -24.35 4.93 -13.12
N ARG A 156 -23.29 5.21 -13.86
CA ARG A 156 -22.97 6.55 -14.38
C ARG A 156 -24.09 7.02 -15.32
N GLN A 157 -24.67 8.17 -14.99
CA GLN A 157 -25.72 8.80 -15.80
C GLN A 157 -25.17 9.94 -16.66
N ASP A 158 -24.14 10.62 -16.20
CA ASP A 158 -23.50 11.75 -16.89
C ASP A 158 -21.98 11.80 -16.62
N ASN A 159 -21.31 12.83 -17.15
CA ASN A 159 -19.87 13.01 -17.01
C ASN A 159 -19.44 13.79 -15.76
N THR A 160 -20.34 14.06 -14.82
CA THR A 160 -20.00 14.76 -13.57
C THR A 160 -19.10 13.88 -12.71
N LYS A 161 -18.12 14.47 -12.02
CA LYS A 161 -17.31 13.76 -11.01
C LYS A 161 -17.97 13.85 -9.64
N LEU A 162 -17.80 12.81 -8.83
CA LEU A 162 -18.15 12.85 -7.40
C LEU A 162 -17.12 13.69 -6.64
N ASP A 163 -17.57 14.50 -5.68
CA ASP A 163 -16.70 15.13 -4.68
C ASP A 163 -16.82 14.32 -3.39
N LEU A 164 -15.71 13.70 -2.98
CA LEU A 164 -15.66 12.73 -1.88
C LEU A 164 -14.63 13.20 -0.84
N ASP A 165 -14.85 12.87 0.42
CA ASP A 165 -13.85 13.13 1.46
C ASP A 165 -12.93 11.91 1.60
N ALA A 166 -11.63 12.13 1.78
CA ALA A 166 -10.65 11.07 1.99
C ALA A 166 -9.71 11.32 3.17
N VAL A 167 -9.19 10.25 3.75
CA VAL A 167 -8.01 10.20 4.61
C VAL A 167 -6.95 9.39 3.87
N LEU A 168 -5.71 9.90 3.86
CA LEU A 168 -4.58 9.17 3.31
C LEU A 168 -3.82 8.45 4.42
N VAL A 169 -3.40 7.22 4.16
CA VAL A 169 -2.55 6.45 5.08
C VAL A 169 -1.36 5.87 4.35
N ASP A 170 -0.20 5.84 4.99
CA ASP A 170 1.06 5.39 4.36
C ASP A 170 1.35 6.13 3.02
N TRP A 171 0.79 7.34 2.94
CA TRP A 171 0.75 8.16 1.75
C TRP A 171 0.30 9.57 2.11
N ASN A 172 0.89 10.57 1.46
CA ASN A 172 0.51 11.97 1.66
C ASN A 172 0.30 12.76 0.36
N LYS A 173 0.37 12.13 -0.82
CA LYS A 173 0.17 12.82 -2.11
C LYS A 173 -0.33 11.94 -3.25
N PRO A 174 -1.58 12.12 -3.72
CA PRO A 174 -2.11 11.45 -4.89
C PRO A 174 -1.50 11.93 -6.22
N PRO A 175 -1.50 11.08 -7.26
CA PRO A 175 -0.83 11.38 -8.53
C PRO A 175 -1.57 12.45 -9.34
N ASN A 176 -2.91 12.48 -9.29
CA ASN A 176 -3.73 13.39 -10.09
C ASN A 176 -4.19 14.57 -9.23
N GLN A 177 -3.37 15.62 -9.11
CA GLN A 177 -3.74 16.82 -8.35
C GLN A 177 -4.71 17.69 -9.15
N GLU A 178 -5.70 18.27 -8.47
CA GLU A 178 -6.59 19.26 -9.09
C GLU A 178 -5.92 20.63 -8.98
N GLU A 179 -5.40 21.15 -10.10
CA GLU A 179 -4.89 22.52 -10.16
C GLU A 179 -6.07 23.50 -10.28
N THR A 180 -6.30 24.31 -9.26
CA THR A 180 -7.23 25.44 -9.33
C THR A 180 -6.45 26.71 -9.63
N GLU A 181 -6.95 27.55 -10.54
CA GLU A 181 -6.27 28.80 -10.91
C GLU A 181 -6.01 29.67 -9.66
N GLY A 182 -4.73 29.83 -9.30
CA GLY A 182 -4.28 30.66 -8.19
C GLY A 182 -3.93 29.94 -6.88
N THR A 183 -4.18 28.63 -6.75
CA THR A 183 -3.77 27.83 -5.58
C THR A 183 -2.75 26.76 -5.98
N SER A 184 -1.57 26.79 -5.35
CA SER A 184 -0.46 25.89 -5.65
C SER A 184 -0.68 24.50 -5.03
N GLY A 185 -1.67 23.72 -5.46
CA GLY A 185 -1.87 22.32 -5.01
C GLY A 185 -2.02 22.10 -3.49
N LYS A 186 -2.23 23.18 -2.72
CA LYS A 186 -2.28 23.21 -1.25
C LYS A 186 -3.68 22.93 -0.68
N ASP A 187 -4.66 22.77 -1.55
CA ASP A 187 -6.06 22.65 -1.15
C ASP A 187 -6.42 21.19 -0.80
N GLY A 188 -5.48 20.25 -0.92
CA GLY A 188 -5.69 18.83 -0.58
C GLY A 188 -6.65 18.10 -1.50
N ARG A 189 -6.85 18.59 -2.73
CA ARG A 189 -7.80 18.02 -3.70
C ARG A 189 -7.09 17.29 -4.83
N GLY A 190 -7.52 16.06 -5.10
CA GLY A 190 -6.95 15.25 -6.18
C GLY A 190 -7.68 13.94 -6.41
N SER A 191 -7.09 13.05 -7.21
CA SER A 191 -7.64 11.72 -7.47
C SER A 191 -6.56 10.65 -7.56
N VAL A 192 -6.98 9.41 -7.35
CA VAL A 192 -6.21 8.20 -7.63
C VAL A 192 -6.40 7.76 -9.08
N ASP A 193 -5.46 6.96 -9.57
CA ASP A 193 -5.57 6.31 -10.88
C ASP A 193 -6.79 5.39 -10.91
N GLY A 194 -7.40 5.25 -12.08
CA GLY A 194 -8.65 4.49 -12.22
C GLY A 194 -9.91 5.22 -11.73
N LEU A 195 -9.82 6.37 -11.05
CA LEU A 195 -11.00 7.17 -10.65
C LEU A 195 -10.94 8.64 -11.06
N SER A 196 -9.85 9.10 -11.69
CA SER A 196 -9.65 10.51 -12.03
C SER A 196 -10.73 11.12 -12.93
N ASP A 197 -11.46 10.32 -13.71
CA ASP A 197 -12.59 10.73 -14.54
C ASP A 197 -13.97 10.58 -13.84
N LEU A 198 -14.00 10.04 -12.62
CA LEU A 198 -15.21 9.66 -11.89
C LEU A 198 -15.34 10.34 -10.52
N ALA A 199 -14.24 10.61 -9.85
CA ALA A 199 -14.22 11.17 -8.50
C ALA A 199 -13.03 12.11 -8.30
N THR A 200 -13.26 13.11 -7.44
CA THR A 200 -12.24 13.97 -6.85
C THR A 200 -12.36 13.82 -5.34
N PHE A 201 -11.22 13.67 -4.67
CA PHE A 201 -11.12 13.51 -3.23
C PHE A 201 -10.58 14.78 -2.58
N SER A 202 -11.31 15.28 -1.60
CA SER A 202 -10.86 16.30 -0.65
C SER A 202 -10.23 15.61 0.56
N VAL A 203 -8.92 15.81 0.76
CA VAL A 203 -8.20 15.18 1.87
C VAL A 203 -8.50 15.90 3.18
N THR A 204 -9.01 15.12 4.13
CA THR A 204 -9.50 15.56 5.44
C THR A 204 -8.62 15.06 6.59
N GLY A 205 -7.66 14.18 6.33
CA GLY A 205 -6.69 13.67 7.31
C GLY A 205 -5.57 12.86 6.65
N CYS A 206 -4.50 12.63 7.40
CA CYS A 206 -3.36 11.84 6.94
C CYS A 206 -2.60 11.22 8.12
N ILE A 207 -2.24 9.93 8.02
CA ILE A 207 -1.22 9.30 8.88
C ILE A 207 -0.18 8.66 7.98
N ASP A 208 1.05 9.13 8.01
CA ASP A 208 2.11 8.67 7.11
C ASP A 208 3.49 8.73 7.78
N HIS A 209 4.37 7.81 7.39
CA HIS A 209 5.76 7.76 7.82
C HIS A 209 6.78 8.18 6.74
N HIS A 210 6.29 8.63 5.58
CA HIS A 210 7.10 9.21 4.51
C HIS A 210 7.38 10.70 4.71
N ALA A 211 8.24 11.26 3.84
CA ALA A 211 8.48 12.70 3.81
C ALA A 211 7.21 13.41 3.34
N ASP A 212 6.89 14.53 4.00
CA ASP A 212 5.76 15.38 3.62
C ASP A 212 6.00 16.00 2.24
N GLU A 213 5.15 15.66 1.27
CA GLU A 213 5.21 16.20 -0.09
C GLU A 213 4.39 17.48 -0.27
N GLY A 214 3.81 18.03 0.82
CA GLY A 214 3.14 19.33 0.84
C GLY A 214 1.75 19.37 0.21
N PHE A 215 1.14 18.21 -0.05
CA PHE A 215 -0.22 18.10 -0.61
C PHE A 215 -1.31 18.11 0.46
N VAL A 216 -1.09 17.44 1.59
CA VAL A 216 -2.09 17.39 2.68
C VAL A 216 -2.24 18.78 3.32
N PRO A 217 -3.47 19.30 3.47
CA PRO A 217 -3.71 20.59 4.11
C PRO A 217 -3.05 20.68 5.49
N ALA A 218 -2.70 21.90 5.90
CA ALA A 218 -2.14 22.14 7.22
C ALA A 218 -3.12 21.71 8.33
N ALA A 219 -2.60 21.32 9.49
CA ALA A 219 -3.42 20.75 10.57
C ALA A 219 -4.55 21.70 11.02
N GLU A 220 -4.32 23.01 10.95
CA GLU A 220 -5.30 24.05 11.31
C GLU A 220 -6.48 24.15 10.34
N ALA A 221 -6.33 23.62 9.13
CA ALA A 221 -7.38 23.57 8.11
C ALA A 221 -8.21 22.28 8.16
N LEU A 222 -7.81 21.31 8.99
CA LEU A 222 -8.45 19.99 9.11
C LEU A 222 -9.28 19.91 10.39
N SER A 223 -10.31 19.06 10.38
CA SER A 223 -11.10 18.77 11.58
C SER A 223 -10.28 17.96 12.58
N ASP A 224 -10.46 18.19 13.89
CA ASP A 224 -9.83 17.39 14.94
C ASP A 224 -10.18 15.89 14.85
N ASP A 225 -11.30 15.55 14.20
CA ASP A 225 -11.78 14.18 14.00
C ASP A 225 -10.80 13.33 13.18
N ASN A 226 -10.11 13.93 12.20
CA ASN A 226 -9.18 13.25 11.30
C ASN A 226 -7.77 13.87 11.45
N PRO A 227 -6.81 13.19 12.10
CA PRO A 227 -5.49 13.77 12.38
C PRO A 227 -4.65 13.97 11.12
N ARG A 228 -3.70 14.91 11.21
CA ARG A 228 -2.56 15.05 10.29
C ARG A 228 -1.28 14.68 11.03
N ILE A 229 -0.79 13.46 10.83
CA ILE A 229 0.44 12.92 11.41
C ILE A 229 1.32 12.48 10.25
N ILE A 230 2.36 13.26 9.94
CA ILE A 230 3.37 12.90 8.94
C ILE A 230 4.71 12.91 9.68
N GLU A 231 5.23 11.73 10.01
CA GLU A 231 6.37 11.58 10.90
C GLU A 231 7.39 10.58 10.33
N LEU A 232 8.57 11.10 9.95
CA LEU A 232 9.69 10.27 9.52
C LEU A 232 10.26 9.46 10.69
N GLY A 233 10.69 8.24 10.40
CA GLY A 233 11.42 7.41 11.35
C GLY A 233 10.80 6.03 11.55
N PRO A 234 9.52 5.93 11.99
CA PRO A 234 8.87 4.65 12.24
C PRO A 234 9.01 3.67 11.09
N GLY A 235 9.28 2.41 11.41
CA GLY A 235 9.45 1.36 10.42
C GLY A 235 8.19 1.05 9.65
N SER A 236 7.02 1.29 10.25
CA SER A 236 5.70 1.08 9.66
C SER A 236 4.73 2.23 9.99
N CYS A 237 3.92 2.65 9.01
CA CYS A 237 2.79 3.54 9.19
C CYS A 237 1.74 2.95 10.15
N THR A 238 1.53 1.63 10.12
CA THR A 238 0.65 0.95 11.09
C THR A 238 1.07 1.21 12.54
N SER A 239 2.36 1.34 12.85
CA SER A 239 2.83 1.72 14.19
C SER A 239 2.32 3.11 14.63
N LEU A 240 2.29 4.08 13.70
CA LEU A 240 1.73 5.42 13.94
C LEU A 240 0.22 5.37 14.17
N ILE A 241 -0.51 4.55 13.42
CA ILE A 241 -1.95 4.35 13.60
C ILE A 241 -2.24 3.78 14.98
N ILE A 242 -1.51 2.74 15.41
CA ILE A 242 -1.69 2.14 16.74
C ILE A 242 -1.37 3.15 17.84
N ARG A 243 -0.31 3.94 17.69
CA ARG A 243 0.00 5.04 18.63
C ARG A 243 -1.16 6.02 18.74
N GLU A 244 -1.75 6.44 17.62
CA GLU A 244 -2.84 7.41 17.60
C GLU A 244 -4.15 6.85 18.14
N VAL A 245 -4.50 5.62 17.78
CA VAL A 245 -5.64 4.87 18.31
C VAL A 245 -5.56 4.77 19.83
N ARG A 246 -4.36 4.49 20.38
CA ARG A 246 -4.12 4.47 21.83
C ARG A 246 -4.23 5.87 22.45
N ARG A 247 -3.60 6.89 21.83
CA ARG A 247 -3.61 8.27 22.33
C ARG A 247 -5.03 8.83 22.44
N ARG A 248 -5.89 8.50 21.48
CA ARG A 248 -7.31 8.91 21.44
C ARG A 248 -8.25 8.01 22.25
N GLY A 249 -7.75 6.91 22.83
CA GLY A 249 -8.58 5.95 23.56
C GLY A 249 -9.57 5.18 22.67
N LEU A 250 -9.29 5.03 21.37
CA LEU A 250 -10.17 4.33 20.43
C LEU A 250 -10.06 2.81 20.51
N TRP A 251 -8.94 2.31 21.07
CA TRP A 251 -8.83 0.91 21.44
C TRP A 251 -9.73 0.64 22.65
N PRO A 252 -10.67 -0.32 22.57
CA PRO A 252 -11.59 -0.62 23.66
C PRO A 252 -10.82 -0.97 24.95
N SER A 253 -11.24 -0.39 26.06
CA SER A 253 -10.70 -0.72 27.38
C SER A 253 -11.53 -1.81 28.04
N GLN A 254 -10.88 -2.77 28.71
CA GLN A 254 -11.58 -3.83 29.48
C GLN A 254 -12.60 -3.29 30.51
N LYS A 255 -12.47 -2.03 30.93
CA LYS A 255 -13.37 -1.40 31.91
C LYS A 255 -14.75 -1.00 31.34
N GLU A 256 -14.88 -0.78 30.02
CA GLU A 256 -16.16 -0.38 29.43
C GLU A 256 -17.13 -1.56 29.28
N SER A 257 -16.60 -2.79 29.14
CA SER A 257 -17.38 -4.03 29.06
C SER A 257 -18.14 -4.40 30.34
N PHE A 258 -17.90 -3.70 31.46
CA PHE A 258 -18.57 -3.96 32.75
C PHE A 258 -19.78 -3.05 33.02
N SER A 259 -20.08 -2.08 32.15
CA SER A 259 -21.04 -1.01 32.48
C SER A 259 -22.43 -1.12 31.82
N PHE A 260 -22.70 -2.13 30.99
CA PHE A 260 -24.02 -2.33 30.40
C PHE A 260 -24.57 -3.73 30.67
N SER A 261 -25.56 -3.76 31.56
CA SER A 261 -26.62 -4.76 31.78
C SER A 261 -26.25 -6.25 31.74
N ALA A 262 -26.53 -6.90 32.87
CA ALA A 262 -26.64 -8.33 33.06
C ALA A 262 -27.74 -8.98 32.19
N GLU A 263 -27.46 -9.18 30.91
CA GLU A 263 -28.08 -10.24 30.12
C GLU A 263 -26.97 -11.11 29.53
N GLU A 264 -26.93 -12.35 30.01
CA GLU A 264 -26.02 -13.40 29.57
C GLU A 264 -26.13 -13.59 28.06
N HIS A 265 -25.13 -13.15 27.28
CA HIS A 265 -24.48 -13.89 26.20
C HIS A 265 -23.43 -13.00 25.50
N ASN A 266 -22.23 -13.57 25.27
CA ASN A 266 -21.22 -13.14 24.30
C ASN A 266 -20.01 -12.26 24.73
N THR A 267 -19.52 -12.37 25.97
CA THR A 267 -18.22 -11.77 26.39
C THR A 267 -17.01 -12.33 25.63
N ASN A 268 -17.08 -13.58 25.14
CA ASN A 268 -16.01 -14.20 24.35
C ASN A 268 -15.78 -13.50 23.00
N ASN A 269 -16.85 -12.94 22.41
CA ASN A 269 -16.81 -12.38 21.05
C ASN A 269 -16.07 -11.04 20.96
N SER A 270 -16.00 -10.24 22.04
CA SER A 270 -15.26 -8.97 22.06
C SER A 270 -13.74 -9.19 22.13
N HIS A 271 -13.30 -10.19 22.89
CA HIS A 271 -11.89 -10.54 22.99
C HIS A 271 -11.35 -11.11 21.67
N ASP A 272 -12.15 -11.91 20.98
CA ASP A 272 -11.79 -12.43 19.65
C ASP A 272 -11.56 -11.30 18.63
N VAL A 273 -12.37 -10.24 18.69
CA VAL A 273 -12.23 -9.07 17.80
C VAL A 273 -10.97 -8.27 18.11
N GLU A 274 -10.64 -8.05 19.39
CA GLU A 274 -9.37 -7.40 19.75
C GLU A 274 -8.17 -8.20 19.25
N VAL A 275 -8.24 -9.53 19.30
CA VAL A 275 -7.18 -10.41 18.77
C VAL A 275 -7.07 -10.32 17.26
N GLU A 276 -8.20 -10.36 16.52
CA GLU A 276 -8.22 -10.22 15.05
C GLU A 276 -7.50 -8.94 14.61
N VAL A 277 -7.92 -7.80 15.18
CA VAL A 277 -7.38 -6.49 14.84
C VAL A 277 -5.93 -6.34 15.29
N ALA A 278 -5.58 -6.90 16.46
CA ALA A 278 -4.20 -6.88 16.95
C ALA A 278 -3.25 -7.70 16.07
N LYS A 279 -3.66 -8.89 15.62
CA LYS A 279 -2.88 -9.73 14.70
C LYS A 279 -2.69 -9.03 13.35
N LEU A 280 -3.74 -8.42 12.81
CA LEU A 280 -3.64 -7.70 11.54
C LEU A 280 -2.66 -6.53 11.65
N ALA A 281 -2.76 -5.70 12.69
CA ALA A 281 -1.81 -4.63 12.92
C ALA A 281 -0.36 -5.14 13.09
N LEU A 282 -0.19 -6.24 13.82
CA LEU A 282 1.11 -6.85 14.05
C LEU A 282 1.72 -7.38 12.74
N ALA A 283 0.92 -7.92 11.82
CA ALA A 283 1.40 -8.40 10.52
C ALA A 283 2.14 -7.31 9.72
N ALA A 284 1.53 -6.13 9.57
CA ALA A 284 2.15 -5.02 8.84
C ALA A 284 3.47 -4.59 9.50
N ILE A 285 3.44 -4.32 10.81
CA ILE A 285 4.61 -3.84 11.56
C ILE A 285 5.76 -4.85 11.48
N LEU A 286 5.50 -6.13 11.70
CA LEU A 286 6.57 -7.15 11.66
C LEU A 286 7.15 -7.32 10.25
N ILE A 287 6.35 -7.26 9.20
CA ILE A 287 6.84 -7.42 7.84
C ILE A 287 7.74 -6.26 7.41
N ASP A 288 7.43 -5.02 7.80
CA ASP A 288 8.25 -3.87 7.42
C ASP A 288 9.49 -3.68 8.29
N THR A 289 9.41 -4.12 9.54
CA THR A 289 10.53 -4.07 10.50
C THR A 289 11.40 -5.32 10.48
N GLY A 290 11.10 -6.32 9.64
CA GLY A 290 11.80 -7.60 9.64
C GLY A 290 11.73 -8.30 11.00
N ASN A 291 10.53 -8.37 11.59
CA ASN A 291 10.29 -8.83 12.96
C ASN A 291 11.13 -8.06 14.00
N LEU A 292 11.16 -6.73 13.89
CA LEU A 292 11.97 -5.82 14.69
C LEU A 292 13.50 -5.98 14.56
N THR A 293 13.99 -6.71 13.55
CA THR A 293 15.45 -6.93 13.36
C THR A 293 16.08 -6.01 12.30
N ALA A 294 15.29 -5.24 11.54
CA ALA A 294 15.79 -4.36 10.49
C ALA A 294 16.52 -3.12 11.03
N GLU A 295 17.84 -3.23 11.23
CA GLU A 295 18.67 -2.12 11.73
C GLU A 295 18.47 -0.82 10.94
N GLY A 296 18.32 0.30 11.66
CA GLY A 296 18.13 1.63 11.07
C GLY A 296 16.71 1.92 10.58
N LYS A 297 15.79 0.94 10.57
CA LYS A 297 14.36 1.15 10.31
C LYS A 297 13.48 1.10 11.56
N VAL A 298 13.90 0.35 12.58
CA VAL A 298 13.06 0.10 13.77
C VAL A 298 13.25 1.17 14.83
N THR A 299 12.16 1.85 15.15
CA THR A 299 12.08 2.88 16.20
C THR A 299 11.36 2.38 17.45
N ASP A 300 11.35 3.19 18.51
CA ASP A 300 10.63 2.86 19.73
C ASP A 300 9.12 2.88 19.54
N ILE A 301 8.61 3.63 18.56
CA ILE A 301 7.18 3.61 18.18
C ILE A 301 6.78 2.22 17.68
N ASP A 302 7.64 1.56 16.91
CA ASP A 302 7.40 0.19 16.43
C ASP A 302 7.46 -0.82 17.58
N ARG A 303 8.46 -0.70 18.47
CA ARG A 303 8.61 -1.58 19.64
C ARG A 303 7.42 -1.47 20.59
N ASP A 304 6.97 -0.25 20.86
CA ASP A 304 5.84 0.04 21.72
C ASP A 304 4.52 -0.48 21.13
N ALA A 305 4.33 -0.34 19.82
CA ALA A 305 3.17 -0.87 19.12
C ALA A 305 3.16 -2.41 19.18
N VAL A 306 4.28 -3.08 18.85
CA VAL A 306 4.39 -4.55 18.93
C VAL A 306 4.16 -5.04 20.36
N SER A 307 4.76 -4.39 21.37
CA SER A 307 4.57 -4.76 22.77
C SER A 307 3.10 -4.70 23.18
N PHE A 308 2.41 -3.61 22.84
CA PHE A 308 0.99 -3.44 23.12
C PHE A 308 0.12 -4.51 22.42
N LEU A 309 0.34 -4.74 21.13
CA LEU A 309 -0.46 -5.70 20.36
C LEU A 309 -0.25 -7.14 20.83
N SER A 310 1.00 -7.53 21.13
CA SER A 310 1.34 -8.85 21.66
C SER A 310 0.74 -9.09 23.06
N GLN A 311 0.66 -8.04 23.89
CA GLN A 311 -0.05 -8.11 25.16
C GLN A 311 -1.55 -8.37 24.93
N LYS A 312 -2.20 -7.65 24.00
CA LYS A 312 -3.62 -7.85 23.67
C LYS A 312 -3.93 -9.26 23.17
N ILE A 313 -3.06 -9.81 22.34
CA ILE A 313 -3.19 -11.19 21.85
C ILE A 313 -3.07 -12.21 23.00
N SER A 314 -2.19 -11.94 23.97
CA SER A 314 -1.93 -12.84 25.11
C SER A 314 -3.06 -12.80 26.15
N GLU A 315 -3.57 -11.63 26.49
CA GLU A 315 -4.63 -11.43 27.50
C GLU A 315 -5.93 -12.17 27.15
N ALA A 316 -6.30 -12.19 25.87
CA ALA A 316 -7.51 -12.84 25.37
C ALA A 316 -7.47 -14.38 25.46
N ARG A 317 -6.30 -14.99 25.67
CA ARG A 317 -6.10 -16.45 25.56
C ARG A 317 -5.93 -17.17 26.90
N SER A 318 -6.38 -16.58 28.01
CA SER A 318 -6.33 -17.13 29.38
C SER A 318 -7.14 -18.44 29.58
N SER A 319 -7.50 -19.17 28.52
CA SER A 319 -8.27 -20.43 28.55
C SER A 319 -7.75 -21.41 27.48
N GLY A 320 -6.65 -22.10 27.79
CA GLY A 320 -6.35 -23.45 27.26
C GLY A 320 -6.03 -23.65 25.78
N SER A 321 -5.88 -22.60 24.97
CA SER A 321 -5.55 -22.74 23.53
C SER A 321 -4.03 -22.62 23.29
N SER A 322 -3.52 -23.22 22.21
CA SER A 322 -2.09 -23.27 21.83
C SER A 322 -1.38 -21.91 21.98
N THR A 323 -0.11 -21.93 22.42
CA THR A 323 0.69 -20.72 22.61
C THR A 323 0.86 -19.96 21.29
N TRP A 324 0.39 -18.71 21.25
CA TRP A 324 0.65 -17.79 20.16
C TRP A 324 2.17 -17.65 19.95
N ASN A 325 2.63 -17.79 18.72
CA ASN A 325 4.04 -17.63 18.38
C ASN A 325 4.18 -16.54 17.31
N GLN A 326 4.69 -15.38 17.73
CA GLN A 326 4.94 -14.24 16.86
C GLN A 326 5.89 -14.59 15.70
N LYS A 327 6.92 -15.41 15.95
CA LYS A 327 7.89 -15.79 14.93
C LYS A 327 7.23 -16.66 13.86
N THR A 328 6.46 -17.68 14.25
CA THR A 328 5.71 -18.52 13.30
C THR A 328 4.75 -17.69 12.45
N PHE A 329 4.00 -16.79 13.10
CA PHE A 329 3.10 -15.86 12.40
C PHE A 329 3.83 -14.98 11.39
N PHE A 330 4.95 -14.38 11.79
CA PHE A 330 5.80 -13.60 10.90
C PHE A 330 6.37 -14.45 9.75
N ASP A 331 6.90 -15.64 10.05
CA ASP A 331 7.53 -16.52 9.07
C ASP A 331 6.53 -16.95 7.98
N GLU A 332 5.28 -17.23 8.33
CA GLU A 332 4.22 -17.59 7.37
C GLU A 332 3.88 -16.44 6.41
N ILE A 333 3.69 -15.23 6.94
CA ILE A 333 3.38 -14.05 6.13
C ILE A 333 4.59 -13.66 5.28
N GLN A 334 5.79 -13.72 5.86
CA GLN A 334 7.04 -13.46 5.14
C GLN A 334 7.28 -14.51 4.05
N HIS A 335 6.93 -15.77 4.29
CA HIS A 335 6.97 -16.81 3.26
C HIS A 335 6.03 -16.48 2.11
N ALA A 336 4.77 -16.11 2.39
CA ALA A 336 3.83 -15.66 1.36
C ALA A 336 4.37 -14.44 0.58
N LYS A 337 4.99 -13.47 1.29
CA LYS A 337 5.63 -12.30 0.66
C LYS A 337 6.81 -12.69 -0.23
N SER A 338 7.64 -13.65 0.16
CA SER A 338 8.81 -14.08 -0.63
C SER A 338 8.43 -14.89 -1.88
N HIS A 339 7.30 -15.60 -1.83
CA HIS A 339 6.77 -16.41 -2.95
C HIS A 339 5.67 -15.68 -3.74
N SER A 340 5.42 -14.41 -3.42
CA SER A 340 4.38 -13.60 -4.04
C SER A 340 4.57 -13.39 -5.54
N LEU A 341 5.81 -13.49 -6.03
CA LEU A 341 6.10 -13.36 -7.45
C LEU A 341 5.87 -14.66 -8.23
N ASP A 342 5.76 -15.82 -7.58
CA ASP A 342 5.66 -17.12 -8.25
C ASP A 342 4.39 -17.21 -9.13
N TRP A 343 3.33 -16.49 -8.74
CA TRP A 343 2.03 -16.44 -9.45
C TRP A 343 1.89 -15.28 -10.44
N LEU A 344 2.93 -14.46 -10.61
CA LEU A 344 2.92 -13.28 -11.48
C LEU A 344 3.73 -13.52 -12.73
N THR A 345 3.26 -13.05 -13.87
CA THR A 345 4.11 -12.97 -15.08
C THR A 345 5.29 -12.02 -14.86
N VAL A 346 6.28 -12.01 -15.76
CA VAL A 346 7.37 -11.03 -15.74
C VAL A 346 6.83 -9.60 -15.82
N ASP A 347 5.85 -9.35 -16.71
CA ASP A 347 5.24 -8.02 -16.88
C ASP A 347 4.55 -7.56 -15.58
N GLU A 348 3.80 -8.46 -14.93
CA GLU A 348 3.17 -8.19 -13.64
C GLU A 348 4.20 -8.02 -12.51
N THR A 349 5.28 -8.80 -12.51
CA THR A 349 6.40 -8.67 -11.57
C THR A 349 7.05 -7.29 -11.67
N LEU A 350 7.29 -6.81 -12.90
CA LEU A 350 7.85 -5.48 -13.16
C LEU A 350 6.88 -4.36 -12.76
N GLY A 351 5.58 -4.54 -13.02
CA GLY A 351 4.55 -3.57 -12.67
C GLY A 351 4.23 -3.47 -11.17
N ARG A 352 4.57 -4.50 -10.39
CA ARG A 352 4.09 -4.67 -9.01
C ARG A 352 4.51 -3.59 -8.03
N ASP A 353 5.78 -3.18 -8.06
CA ASP A 353 6.32 -2.05 -7.29
C ASP A 353 7.14 -1.17 -8.24
N TYR A 354 6.42 -0.48 -9.11
CA TYR A 354 6.96 0.37 -10.16
C TYR A 354 6.70 1.85 -9.87
N LYS A 355 7.69 2.68 -10.17
CA LYS A 355 7.55 4.14 -10.19
C LYS A 355 8.29 4.71 -11.38
N ASP A 356 7.72 5.73 -12.00
CA ASP A 356 8.36 6.51 -13.04
C ASP A 356 8.33 8.01 -12.78
N TRP A 357 9.19 8.71 -13.51
CA TRP A 357 9.36 10.15 -13.47
C TRP A 357 9.67 10.65 -14.87
N THR A 358 9.06 11.76 -15.26
CA THR A 358 9.46 12.49 -16.47
C THR A 358 10.30 13.70 -16.08
N GLU A 359 11.54 13.71 -16.54
CA GLU A 359 12.49 14.80 -16.35
C GLU A 359 12.64 15.64 -17.61
N SER A 360 13.05 16.90 -17.46
CA SER A 360 13.49 17.73 -18.59
C SER A 360 15.02 17.75 -18.63
N THR A 361 15.60 17.43 -19.79
CA THR A 361 17.05 17.49 -19.99
C THR A 361 17.55 18.92 -19.98
N ALA A 362 18.87 19.10 -19.94
CA ALA A 362 19.51 20.42 -20.11
C ALA A 362 19.11 21.12 -21.43
N LEU A 363 18.67 20.36 -22.44
CA LEU A 363 18.21 20.87 -23.73
C LEU A 363 16.68 21.07 -23.79
N GLY A 364 15.96 20.77 -22.70
CA GLY A 364 14.50 20.90 -22.61
C GLY A 364 13.72 19.72 -23.20
N GLU A 365 14.40 18.65 -23.60
CA GLU A 365 13.76 17.41 -24.06
C GLU A 365 13.20 16.65 -22.84
N LYS A 366 12.08 15.94 -23.01
CA LYS A 366 11.51 15.13 -21.93
C LYS A 366 12.12 13.73 -21.97
N VAL A 367 12.48 13.20 -20.80
CA VAL A 367 12.97 11.82 -20.62
C VAL A 367 12.17 11.16 -19.51
N THR A 368 11.55 10.02 -19.80
CA THR A 368 10.77 9.24 -18.83
C THR A 368 11.57 8.05 -18.34
N ILE A 369 11.72 7.96 -17.02
CA ILE A 369 12.60 7.00 -16.33
C ILE A 369 11.73 6.16 -15.39
N GLY A 370 11.75 4.84 -15.55
CA GLY A 370 11.00 3.92 -14.71
C GLY A 370 11.89 2.95 -13.93
N ILE A 371 11.58 2.71 -12.65
CA ILE A 371 12.26 1.73 -11.80
C ILE A 371 11.23 0.75 -11.20
N ALA A 372 11.32 -0.51 -11.60
CA ALA A 372 10.65 -1.64 -10.98
C ALA A 372 11.48 -2.20 -9.81
N SER A 373 10.88 -2.41 -8.64
CA SER A 373 11.52 -3.04 -7.48
C SER A 373 11.02 -4.48 -7.30
N VAL A 374 11.94 -5.45 -7.24
CA VAL A 374 11.63 -6.88 -7.27
C VAL A 374 12.23 -7.59 -6.06
N VAL A 375 11.46 -8.47 -5.40
CA VAL A 375 11.88 -9.15 -4.15
C VAL A 375 12.61 -10.49 -4.38
N ARG A 376 13.08 -10.72 -5.60
CA ARG A 376 13.78 -11.94 -6.04
C ARG A 376 15.00 -11.55 -6.87
N PRO A 377 16.07 -12.37 -6.89
CA PRO A 377 17.28 -12.08 -7.66
C PRO A 377 16.99 -11.97 -9.15
N LEU A 378 17.82 -11.24 -9.90
CA LEU A 378 17.69 -11.09 -11.35
C LEU A 378 17.73 -12.45 -12.06
N SER A 379 18.55 -13.39 -11.57
CA SER A 379 18.59 -14.76 -12.09
C SER A 379 17.23 -15.47 -12.03
N TRP A 380 16.42 -15.20 -11.00
CA TRP A 380 15.06 -15.72 -10.92
C TRP A 380 14.13 -15.05 -11.94
N VAL A 381 14.25 -13.74 -12.13
CA VAL A 381 13.45 -13.00 -13.13
C VAL A 381 13.79 -13.48 -14.55
N ILE A 382 15.08 -13.76 -14.81
CA ILE A 382 15.56 -14.35 -16.06
C ILE A 382 14.96 -15.75 -16.25
N SER A 383 15.07 -16.64 -15.26
CA SER A 383 14.45 -17.99 -15.32
C SER A 383 12.98 -17.90 -15.67
N LYS A 384 12.25 -16.99 -15.00
CA LYS A 384 10.83 -16.79 -15.24
C LYS A 384 10.51 -16.30 -16.65
N ALA A 385 11.30 -15.35 -17.18
CA ALA A 385 11.14 -14.89 -18.55
C ALA A 385 11.35 -16.03 -19.56
N ASN A 386 12.34 -16.89 -19.31
CA ASN A 386 12.59 -18.07 -20.14
C ASN A 386 11.45 -19.09 -20.04
N GLU A 387 10.95 -19.40 -18.84
CA GLU A 387 9.80 -20.31 -18.64
C GLU A 387 8.53 -19.84 -19.37
N GLU A 388 8.26 -18.53 -19.38
CA GLU A 388 7.15 -17.94 -20.14
C GLU A 388 7.35 -18.02 -21.66
N GLU A 389 8.59 -18.00 -22.15
CA GLU A 389 8.92 -18.05 -23.57
C GLU A 389 9.10 -19.48 -24.10
N GLU A 390 9.49 -20.47 -23.27
CA GLU A 390 9.62 -21.88 -23.67
C GLU A 390 8.29 -22.49 -24.18
N GLY A 391 7.15 -21.91 -23.83
CA GLY A 391 5.85 -22.20 -24.46
C GLY A 391 5.76 -21.80 -25.94
N SER A 392 6.79 -21.16 -26.51
CA SER A 392 6.79 -20.50 -27.82
C SER A 392 8.00 -20.82 -28.71
N ASN A 393 8.42 -22.08 -28.85
CA ASN A 393 9.33 -22.60 -29.92
C ASN A 393 10.67 -21.87 -30.21
N ALA A 394 11.08 -20.85 -29.45
CA ALA A 394 12.29 -20.07 -29.68
C ALA A 394 13.41 -20.53 -28.73
N ARG A 395 14.31 -21.39 -29.20
CA ARG A 395 15.58 -21.65 -28.50
C ARG A 395 16.64 -20.68 -29.03
N GLY A 396 16.83 -19.56 -28.35
CA GLY A 396 17.96 -18.66 -28.55
C GLY A 396 19.17 -19.06 -27.70
N GLU A 397 20.38 -18.65 -28.09
CA GLU A 397 21.63 -18.90 -27.36
C GLU A 397 21.88 -17.92 -26.18
N ASP A 398 21.14 -16.79 -26.10
CA ASP A 398 21.30 -15.77 -25.04
C ASP A 398 20.12 -15.81 -24.05
N GLU A 399 20.37 -16.31 -22.83
CA GLU A 399 19.39 -16.46 -21.74
C GLU A 399 18.74 -15.13 -21.31
N LEU A 400 19.35 -13.98 -21.63
CA LEU A 400 18.76 -12.66 -21.34
C LEU A 400 17.69 -12.24 -22.35
N ASN A 401 17.70 -12.77 -23.58
CA ASN A 401 16.83 -12.28 -24.64
C ASN A 401 15.34 -12.25 -24.25
N PRO A 402 14.79 -13.28 -23.59
CA PRO A 402 13.40 -13.23 -23.10
C PRO A 402 13.14 -12.06 -22.15
N LEU A 403 14.03 -11.85 -21.17
CA LEU A 403 13.92 -10.73 -20.23
C LEU A 403 14.05 -9.38 -20.95
N ILE A 404 14.97 -9.24 -21.90
CA ILE A 404 15.14 -8.03 -22.70
C ILE A 404 13.88 -7.74 -23.55
N GLY A 405 13.28 -8.78 -24.13
CA GLY A 405 12.00 -8.67 -24.84
C GLY A 405 10.89 -8.15 -23.92
N LYS A 406 10.74 -8.74 -22.73
CA LYS A 406 9.76 -8.32 -21.71
C LYS A 406 10.00 -6.89 -21.22
N LEU A 407 11.25 -6.53 -20.91
CA LEU A 407 11.62 -5.16 -20.51
C LEU A 407 11.29 -4.15 -21.61
N LYS A 408 11.52 -4.50 -22.88
CA LYS A 408 11.17 -3.64 -24.02
C LYS A 408 9.66 -3.45 -24.15
N GLN A 409 8.90 -4.53 -24.05
CA GLN A 409 7.44 -4.48 -24.08
C GLN A 409 6.89 -3.64 -22.93
N PHE A 410 7.39 -3.88 -21.71
CA PHE A 410 7.02 -3.12 -20.52
C PHE A 410 7.33 -1.63 -20.68
N ALA A 411 8.53 -1.30 -21.16
CA ALA A 411 8.92 0.08 -21.43
C ALA A 411 8.04 0.76 -22.49
N GLN A 412 7.67 0.05 -23.56
CA GLN A 412 6.77 0.57 -24.59
C GLN A 412 5.36 0.83 -24.04
N GLN A 413 4.82 -0.10 -23.24
CA GLN A 413 3.52 0.06 -22.58
C GLN A 413 3.49 1.26 -21.63
N LYS A 414 4.60 1.55 -20.96
CA LYS A 414 4.75 2.65 -20.01
C LYS A 414 5.28 3.95 -20.62
N GLY A 415 5.67 3.95 -21.90
CA GLY A 415 6.27 5.13 -22.55
C GLY A 415 7.61 5.55 -21.96
N LEU A 416 8.46 4.58 -21.60
CA LEU A 416 9.76 4.83 -20.97
C LEU A 416 10.88 5.01 -21.98
N ASP A 417 11.78 5.96 -21.70
CA ASP A 417 13.07 6.12 -22.37
C ASP A 417 14.18 5.33 -21.65
N VAL A 418 14.02 5.16 -20.34
CA VAL A 418 14.94 4.41 -19.47
C VAL A 418 14.13 3.47 -18.58
N VAL A 419 14.42 2.18 -18.66
CA VAL A 419 13.81 1.15 -17.81
C VAL A 419 14.85 0.55 -16.89
N SER A 420 14.51 0.38 -15.61
CA SER A 420 15.37 -0.22 -14.61
C SER A 420 14.61 -1.23 -13.77
N ALA A 421 15.31 -2.31 -13.40
CA ALA A 421 14.85 -3.28 -12.42
C ALA A 421 15.87 -3.34 -11.28
N MET A 422 15.39 -3.14 -10.06
CA MET A 422 16.19 -3.19 -8.84
C MET A 422 15.73 -4.35 -7.98
N THR A 423 16.61 -5.31 -7.73
CA THR A 423 16.27 -6.49 -6.91
C THR A 423 16.70 -6.29 -5.46
N ALA A 424 15.97 -6.90 -4.54
CA ALA A 424 16.26 -6.89 -3.11
C ALA A 424 15.83 -8.24 -2.51
N PHE A 425 16.79 -9.07 -2.12
CA PHE A 425 16.51 -10.45 -1.71
C PHE A 425 17.50 -10.89 -0.63
N THR A 426 17.17 -11.98 0.06
CA THR A 426 18.08 -12.65 0.97
C THR A 426 18.70 -13.84 0.25
N SER A 427 20.02 -13.91 0.15
CA SER A 427 20.71 -15.03 -0.48
C SER A 427 20.61 -16.31 0.36
N HIS A 428 21.02 -17.44 -0.22
CA HIS A 428 21.03 -18.74 0.47
C HIS A 428 21.89 -18.73 1.74
N GLU A 429 22.84 -17.80 1.85
CA GLU A 429 23.67 -17.61 3.04
C GLU A 429 23.01 -16.71 4.11
N GLY A 430 21.76 -16.30 3.91
CA GLY A 430 21.04 -15.42 4.84
C GLY A 430 21.44 -13.95 4.76
N ARG A 431 22.24 -13.55 3.75
CA ARG A 431 22.68 -12.16 3.57
C ARG A 431 21.70 -11.39 2.69
N PHE A 432 21.33 -10.19 3.12
CA PHE A 432 20.53 -9.29 2.29
C PHE A 432 21.38 -8.71 1.16
N GLU A 433 20.89 -8.82 -0.07
CA GLU A 433 21.59 -8.46 -1.30
C GLU A 433 20.70 -7.60 -2.21
N ARG A 434 21.35 -6.82 -3.09
CA ARG A 434 20.70 -5.98 -4.09
C ARG A 434 21.42 -6.06 -5.42
N GLU A 435 20.65 -6.03 -6.51
CA GLU A 435 21.17 -5.90 -7.87
C GLU A 435 20.42 -4.76 -8.57
N LEU A 436 21.08 -4.16 -9.56
CA LEU A 436 20.56 -3.03 -10.32
C LEU A 436 20.78 -3.27 -11.81
N LEU A 437 19.69 -3.38 -12.55
CA LEU A 437 19.66 -3.36 -14.01
C LEU A 437 19.16 -2.00 -14.47
N VAL A 438 19.85 -1.39 -15.44
CA VAL A 438 19.41 -0.14 -16.09
C VAL A 438 19.61 -0.24 -17.59
N TRP A 439 18.57 0.06 -18.35
CA TRP A 439 18.58 0.06 -19.81
C TRP A 439 18.07 1.39 -20.35
N ALA A 440 18.95 2.13 -21.02
CA ALA A 440 18.57 3.27 -21.86
C ALA A 440 18.20 2.77 -23.26
N LEU A 441 16.97 3.02 -23.70
CA LEU A 441 16.37 2.40 -24.89
C LEU A 441 16.72 3.12 -26.21
N HIS A 442 17.29 4.32 -26.12
CA HIS A 442 17.61 5.19 -27.25
C HIS A 442 18.99 5.84 -27.07
N ASP A 443 19.71 6.02 -28.17
CA ASP A 443 21.09 6.57 -28.18
C ASP A 443 21.18 7.97 -27.52
N GLY A 444 20.08 8.74 -27.51
CA GLY A 444 20.01 10.07 -26.86
C GLY A 444 20.12 10.03 -25.33
N CYS A 445 19.85 8.89 -24.70
CA CYS A 445 19.92 8.70 -23.24
C CYS A 445 21.17 7.91 -22.80
N THR A 446 21.94 7.39 -23.76
CA THR A 446 23.05 6.46 -23.51
C THR A 446 24.25 7.11 -22.82
N LYS A 447 24.66 8.31 -23.25
CA LYS A 447 25.86 8.98 -22.72
C LYS A 447 25.74 9.32 -21.22
N GLN A 448 24.53 9.66 -20.80
CA GLN A 448 24.23 9.99 -19.40
C GLN A 448 24.29 8.73 -18.54
N LEU A 449 23.92 7.57 -19.07
CA LEU A 449 23.98 6.30 -18.35
C LEU A 449 25.43 5.85 -18.07
N GLU A 450 26.37 6.12 -18.99
CA GLU A 450 27.80 5.96 -18.73
C GLU A 450 28.25 6.84 -17.55
N THR A 451 27.76 8.09 -17.50
CA THR A 451 28.03 9.00 -16.36
C THR A 451 27.45 8.47 -15.05
N PHE A 452 26.28 7.82 -15.07
CA PHE A 452 25.71 7.17 -13.87
C PHE A 452 26.59 6.04 -13.37
N ALA A 453 27.06 5.18 -14.29
CA ALA A 453 27.95 4.07 -13.96
C ALA A 453 29.24 4.55 -13.27
N GLU A 454 29.73 5.75 -13.59
CA GLU A 454 30.90 6.37 -12.95
C GLU A 454 30.54 7.08 -11.63
N THR A 455 29.54 7.96 -11.66
CA THR A 455 29.23 8.87 -10.55
C THR A 455 28.49 8.20 -9.39
N ALA A 456 27.65 7.20 -9.67
CA ALA A 456 26.94 6.45 -8.65
C ALA A 456 27.77 5.27 -8.10
N ARG A 457 28.92 4.94 -8.73
CA ARG A 457 29.73 3.76 -8.39
C ARG A 457 30.18 3.75 -6.94
N GLU A 458 30.70 4.87 -6.45
CA GLU A 458 31.22 4.97 -5.07
C GLU A 458 30.08 4.95 -4.05
N GLU A 459 29.02 5.72 -4.30
CA GLU A 459 27.88 5.86 -3.36
C GLU A 459 27.07 4.56 -3.24
N LEU A 460 26.81 3.89 -4.36
CA LEU A 460 26.05 2.64 -4.42
C LEU A 460 26.94 1.39 -4.28
N GLN A 461 28.26 1.55 -4.35
CA GLN A 461 29.25 0.46 -4.41
C GLN A 461 28.88 -0.56 -5.49
N LEU A 462 28.73 -0.07 -6.73
CA LEU A 462 28.36 -0.90 -7.88
C LEU A 462 29.55 -1.74 -8.33
N GLU A 463 29.33 -3.05 -8.38
CA GLU A 463 30.26 -4.03 -8.94
C GLU A 463 29.61 -4.70 -10.15
N GLN A 464 30.41 -4.98 -11.18
CA GLN A 464 29.94 -5.71 -12.35
C GLN A 464 29.33 -7.05 -11.94
N TRP A 465 28.20 -7.40 -12.55
CA TRP A 465 27.53 -8.66 -12.25
C TRP A 465 28.28 -9.85 -12.89
N GLU A 466 29.13 -10.50 -12.11
CA GLU A 466 30.00 -11.59 -12.59
C GLU A 466 29.25 -12.81 -13.13
N GLN A 467 28.02 -13.04 -12.67
CA GLN A 467 27.18 -14.16 -13.12
C GLN A 467 26.69 -13.96 -14.56
N PHE A 468 26.69 -12.72 -15.06
CA PHE A 468 26.29 -12.39 -16.43
C PHE A 468 26.97 -11.09 -16.88
N PRO A 469 28.14 -11.15 -17.54
CA PRO A 469 29.00 -9.98 -17.79
C PRO A 469 28.51 -9.09 -18.94
N VAL A 470 27.20 -8.99 -19.16
CA VAL A 470 26.64 -8.14 -20.21
C VAL A 470 26.63 -6.70 -19.73
N GLU A 471 27.71 -6.01 -20.05
CA GLU A 471 27.74 -4.55 -20.17
C GLU A 471 27.95 -4.22 -21.65
N GLY A 472 27.08 -3.40 -22.22
CA GLY A 472 27.32 -2.90 -23.58
C GLY A 472 26.09 -2.55 -24.39
N ARG A 473 26.37 -2.19 -25.65
CA ARG A 473 25.37 -1.78 -26.62
C ARG A 473 24.56 -2.99 -27.07
N ARG A 474 23.25 -2.92 -26.86
CA ARG A 474 22.24 -3.80 -27.49
C ARG A 474 21.68 -3.07 -28.71
N GLU A 475 20.92 -3.78 -29.56
CA GLU A 475 20.34 -3.19 -30.79
C GLU A 475 19.55 -1.89 -30.56
N ASN A 476 19.02 -1.68 -29.35
CA ASN A 476 18.22 -0.52 -28.95
C ASN A 476 18.80 0.17 -27.70
N GLY A 477 20.10 0.50 -27.69
CA GLY A 477 20.71 1.31 -26.63
C GLY A 477 21.63 0.55 -25.68
N HIS A 478 21.84 1.05 -24.46
CA HIS A 478 22.87 0.55 -23.53
C HIS A 478 22.27 -0.06 -22.27
N LEU A 479 22.66 -1.30 -22.00
CA LEU A 479 22.26 -2.07 -20.83
C LEU A 479 23.44 -2.22 -19.88
N TYR A 480 23.19 -1.98 -18.60
CA TYR A 480 24.12 -2.26 -17.52
C TYR A 480 23.45 -3.06 -16.42
N ILE A 481 24.23 -3.96 -15.81
CA ILE A 481 23.78 -4.79 -14.69
C ILE A 481 24.87 -4.85 -13.63
N TRP A 482 24.50 -4.53 -12.38
CA TRP A 482 25.43 -4.46 -11.26
C TRP A 482 24.93 -5.24 -10.05
N ARG A 483 25.87 -5.76 -9.25
CA ARG A 483 25.64 -5.98 -7.81
C ARG A 483 25.79 -4.65 -7.09
N GLN A 484 24.82 -4.32 -6.24
CA GLN A 484 24.87 -3.11 -5.43
C GLN A 484 25.31 -3.48 -4.00
N ARG A 485 26.59 -3.26 -3.66
CA ARG A 485 27.12 -3.65 -2.34
C ARG A 485 26.66 -2.75 -1.21
N ASN A 486 26.32 -1.49 -1.48
CA ASN A 486 25.67 -0.65 -0.49
C ASN A 486 24.17 -0.99 -0.40
N VAL A 487 23.86 -2.06 0.32
CA VAL A 487 22.50 -2.61 0.42
C VAL A 487 21.51 -1.71 1.17
N ARG A 488 21.98 -0.66 1.84
CA ARG A 488 21.13 0.34 2.52
C ARG A 488 20.40 1.23 1.52
N ASN A 489 20.95 1.43 0.33
CA ASN A 489 20.39 2.31 -0.68
C ASN A 489 19.26 1.57 -1.43
N SER A 490 18.03 2.01 -1.24
CA SER A 490 16.84 1.49 -1.93
C SER A 490 16.53 2.33 -3.18
N ARG A 491 15.41 2.04 -3.87
CA ARG A 491 14.87 2.93 -4.91
C ARG A 491 14.78 4.39 -4.46
N LYS A 492 14.52 4.65 -3.17
CA LYS A 492 14.47 6.01 -2.60
C LYS A 492 15.82 6.77 -2.74
N GLN A 493 16.95 6.07 -2.76
CA GLN A 493 18.28 6.64 -2.98
C GLN A 493 18.74 6.50 -4.44
N VAL A 494 18.44 5.37 -5.09
CA VAL A 494 18.86 5.12 -6.48
C VAL A 494 18.10 6.01 -7.48
N ALA A 495 16.80 6.23 -7.29
CA ALA A 495 15.98 6.99 -8.23
C ALA A 495 16.46 8.46 -8.37
N PRO A 496 16.72 9.22 -7.29
CA PRO A 496 17.30 10.56 -7.41
C PRO A 496 18.64 10.60 -8.16
N LEU A 497 19.54 9.64 -7.91
CA LEU A 497 20.83 9.56 -8.60
C LEU A 497 20.64 9.32 -10.10
N LEU A 498 19.77 8.37 -10.46
CA LEU A 498 19.49 8.04 -11.86
C LEU A 498 18.76 9.17 -12.59
N ARG A 499 17.92 9.95 -11.91
CA ARG A 499 17.23 11.11 -12.50
C ARG A 499 18.18 12.29 -12.74
N LYS A 500 19.07 12.56 -11.77
CA LYS A 500 19.98 13.72 -11.78
C LYS A 500 20.90 13.77 -13.00
N ILE A 501 21.32 12.62 -13.53
CA ILE A 501 22.19 12.55 -14.71
C ILE A 501 21.51 13.12 -15.97
N TYR A 502 20.18 13.08 -16.04
CA TYR A 502 19.41 13.57 -17.18
C TYR A 502 19.07 15.05 -17.04
N THR A 503 18.84 15.56 -15.83
CA THR A 503 18.49 16.97 -15.59
C THR A 503 19.69 17.92 -15.65
N GLY A 504 20.91 17.41 -15.50
CA GLY A 504 22.13 18.21 -15.37
C GLY A 504 22.19 18.98 -14.05
N SER A 505 23.40 19.30 -13.58
CA SER A 505 23.57 20.15 -12.41
C SER A 505 23.19 21.59 -12.78
N ARG A 506 21.99 22.07 -12.43
CA ARG A 506 21.83 23.51 -12.21
C ARG A 506 22.67 23.84 -10.97
N SER A 507 23.90 24.30 -11.20
CA SER A 507 24.72 24.93 -10.18
C SER A 507 23.91 26.09 -9.59
N THR A 508 23.35 25.90 -8.41
CA THR A 508 22.83 27.01 -7.60
C THR A 508 24.02 27.72 -6.99
N HIS A 509 24.75 28.46 -7.82
CA HIS A 509 25.62 29.55 -7.38
C HIS A 509 25.18 30.81 -8.11
N ASN A 510 24.29 31.54 -7.44
CA ASN A 510 24.38 32.99 -7.24
C ASN A 510 23.57 33.36 -6.00
#